data_AF-A0A1M5EZZ8-F1
#
_entry.id   AF-A0A1M5EZZ8-F1
#
_cell.length_a   1.000
_cell.length_b   1.000
_cell.length_c   1.000
_cell.angle_alpha   90.00
_cell.angle_beta   90.00
_cell.angle_gamma   90.00
#
_symmetry.space_group_name_H-M   'P 1'
#
loop_
_entity.id
_entity.type
_entity.pdbx_description
1 polymer ?
#
loop_
_entity_poly.entity_id
_entity_poly.type
_entity_poly.pdbx_seq_one_letter_code
_entity_poly.pdbx_strand_id
1 'polypeptide(L)' 'MLACRLSGLSIADLYWKYLALGGTRTRAELMARMTLGHEWPALEDLVLSAVADEALISGGLPPLARHPAP' A
#
# COMPACT_ATOMS: atom_id res chain seq x y z
N MET A 1 -8.04 -7.61 0.65
CA MET A 1 -7.93 -7.29 2.10
C MET A 1 -6.57 -6.66 2.43
N LEU A 2 -6.26 -5.50 1.85
CA LEU A 2 -5.02 -4.76 2.15
C LEU A 2 -5.24 -3.82 3.34
N ALA A 3 -6.41 -3.17 3.41
CA ALA A 3 -6.83 -2.30 4.50
C ALA A 3 -6.76 -2.97 5.89
N CYS A 4 -7.16 -4.24 6.01
CA CYS A 4 -7.12 -4.95 7.29
C CYS A 4 -5.69 -5.26 7.77
N ARG A 5 -4.73 -5.45 6.86
CA ARG A 5 -3.32 -5.68 7.20
C ARG A 5 -2.60 -4.38 7.55
N LEU A 6 -3.03 -3.27 6.94
CA LEU A 6 -2.50 -1.93 7.18
C LEU A 6 -3.15 -1.21 8.38
N SER A 7 -3.98 -1.89 9.18
CA SER A 7 -4.72 -1.29 10.31
C SER A 7 -3.83 -0.58 11.35
N GLY A 8 -2.51 -0.82 11.34
CA GLY A 8 -1.53 -0.13 12.19
C GLY A 8 -0.92 1.14 11.59
N LEU A 9 -1.09 1.41 10.29
CA LEU A 9 -0.61 2.65 9.66
C LEU A 9 -1.75 3.64 9.42
N SER A 10 -1.45 4.91 9.71
CA SER A 10 -2.33 5.99 9.29
C SER A 10 -2.31 6.12 7.75
N ILE A 11 -3.47 6.41 7.17
CA ILE A 11 -3.59 6.70 5.72
C ILE A 11 -2.68 7.86 5.32
N ALA A 12 -2.41 8.79 6.24
CA ALA A 12 -1.50 9.90 6.00
C ALA A 12 -0.04 9.41 5.83
N ASP A 13 0.44 8.53 6.69
CA ASP A 13 1.81 7.98 6.58
C ASP A 13 1.97 7.12 5.33
N LEU A 14 0.96 6.31 5.01
CA LEU A 14 0.93 5.52 3.78
C LEU A 14 1.03 6.44 2.56
N TYR A 15 0.28 7.55 2.55
CA TYR A 15 0.29 8.52 1.48
C TYR A 15 1.66 9.22 1.33
N TRP A 16 2.29 9.60 2.44
CA TRP A 16 3.63 10.21 2.40
C TRP A 16 4.69 9.26 1.84
N LYS A 17 4.68 7.99 2.26
CA LYS A 17 5.60 6.98 1.73
C LYS A 17 5.34 6.67 0.26
N TYR A 18 4.07 6.63 -0.13
CA TYR A 18 3.65 6.45 -1.52
C TYR A 18 4.15 7.58 -2.42
N LEU A 19 4.03 8.84 -1.99
CA LEU A 19 4.61 9.97 -2.72
C LEU A 19 6.14 9.92 -2.77
N ALA A 20 6.79 9.50 -1.68
CA ALA A 20 8.26 9.38 -1.63
C ALA A 20 8.81 8.34 -2.61
N LEU A 21 8.04 7.29 -2.91
CA LEU A 21 8.37 6.27 -3.93
C LEU A 21 7.94 6.65 -5.35
N GLY A 22 7.44 7.87 -5.55
CA GLY A 22 7.06 8.39 -6.88
C GLY A 22 5.61 8.14 -7.27
N GLY A 23 4.75 7.81 -6.32
CA GLY A 23 3.30 7.72 -6.54
C GLY A 23 2.71 9.06 -6.98
N THR A 24 1.80 9.03 -7.96
CA THR A 24 1.24 10.27 -8.55
C THR A 24 -0.21 10.56 -8.16
N ARG A 25 -0.87 9.61 -7.49
CA ARG A 25 -2.29 9.70 -7.13
C ARG A 25 -2.51 10.58 -5.92
N THR A 26 -3.71 11.15 -5.85
CA THR A 26 -4.12 11.99 -4.73
C THR A 26 -4.51 11.16 -3.51
N ARG A 27 -4.49 11.80 -2.33
CA ARG A 27 -4.92 11.17 -1.08
C ARG A 27 -6.38 10.69 -1.14
N ALA A 28 -7.25 11.39 -1.87
CA ALA A 28 -8.65 11.00 -2.04
C ALA A 28 -8.78 9.72 -2.87
N GLU A 29 -8.03 9.60 -3.98
CA GLU A 29 -7.97 8.38 -4.77
C GLU A 29 -7.40 7.21 -3.96
N LEU A 30 -6.40 7.45 -3.12
CA LEU A 30 -5.79 6.43 -2.26
C LEU A 30 -6.79 5.93 -1.21
N MET A 31 -7.59 6.83 -0.62
CA MET A 31 -8.70 6.44 0.25
C MET A 31 -9.75 5.61 -0.50
N ALA A 32 -10.16 6.05 -1.70
CA ALA A 32 -11.11 5.32 -2.55
C ALA A 32 -10.58 3.93 -2.93
N ARG A 33 -9.28 3.78 -3.19
CA ARG A 33 -8.62 2.50 -3.43
C ARG A 33 -8.71 1.56 -2.23
N MET A 34 -8.54 2.09 -1.01
CA MET A 34 -8.59 1.31 0.23
C MET A 34 -10.01 0.93 0.63
N THR A 35 -11.00 1.77 0.36
CA THR A 35 -12.40 1.55 0.76
C THR A 35 -13.24 0.84 -0.29
N LEU A 36 -13.11 1.23 -1.55
CA LEU A 36 -13.93 0.73 -2.67
C LEU A 36 -13.20 -0.32 -3.52
N GLY A 37 -11.88 -0.47 -3.34
CA GLY A 37 -11.09 -1.44 -4.09
C GLY A 37 -10.90 -1.09 -5.57
N HIS A 38 -11.02 0.18 -5.95
CA HIS A 38 -10.83 0.63 -7.34
C HIS A 38 -9.52 0.14 -7.94
N GLU A 39 -9.54 -0.27 -9.20
CA GLU A 39 -8.31 -0.65 -9.90
C GLU A 39 -7.45 0.60 -10.16
N TRP A 40 -6.16 0.47 -9.85
CA TRP A 40 -5.15 1.46 -10.16
C TRP A 40 -4.29 0.97 -11.31
N PRO A 41 -3.65 1.87 -12.08
CA PRO A 41 -2.66 1.48 -13.06
C PRO A 41 -1.57 0.62 -12.41
N ALA A 42 -1.01 -0.32 -13.18
CA ALA A 42 -0.03 -1.29 -12.68
C ALA A 42 1.16 -0.65 -11.93
N LEU A 43 1.63 0.51 -12.41
CA LEU A 43 2.70 1.26 -11.73
C LEU A 43 2.28 1.70 -10.32
N GLU A 44 1.08 2.26 -10.18
CA GLU A 44 0.59 2.78 -8.91
C GLU A 44 0.26 1.67 -7.93
N ASP A 45 -0.25 0.54 -8.43
CA ASP A 45 -0.50 -0.64 -7.63
C ASP A 45 0.82 -1.30 -7.14
N LEU A 46 1.88 -1.26 -7.97
CA LEU A 46 3.23 -1.68 -7.57
C LEU A 46 3.83 -0.79 -6.48
N VAL A 47 3.76 0.53 -6.64
CA VAL A 47 4.26 1.48 -5.62
C VAL A 47 3.48 1.29 -4.32
N LEU A 48 2.15 1.21 -4.39
CA LEU A 48 1.30 0.97 -3.22
C LEU A 48 1.61 -0.36 -2.54
N SER A 49 1.84 -1.41 -3.32
CA SER A 49 2.24 -2.73 -2.80
C SER A 49 3.60 -2.67 -2.10
N ALA A 50 4.58 -1.96 -2.65
CA ALA A 50 5.89 -1.79 -2.03
C ALA A 50 5.80 -1.04 -0.70
N VAL A 51 5.07 0.08 -0.65
CA VAL A 51 4.82 0.83 0.61
C VAL A 51 4.16 -0.08 1.66
N ALA A 52 3.16 -0.83 1.23
CA ALA A 52 2.42 -1.69 2.12
C ALA A 52 3.26 -2.88 2.61
N ASP A 53 4.17 -3.41 1.80
CA ASP A 53 5.11 -4.46 2.18
C ASP A 53 6.11 -3.97 3.24
N GLU A 54 6.74 -2.80 3.01
CA GLU A 54 7.62 -2.17 3.99
C GLU A 54 6.91 -1.88 5.31
N ALA A 55 5.66 -1.39 5.23
CA ALA A 55 4.81 -1.16 6.39
C ALA A 55 4.57 -2.42 7.21
N LEU A 56 4.31 -3.56 6.55
CA LEU A 56 4.11 -4.83 7.24
C LEU A 56 5.41 -5.34 7.87
N ILE A 57 6.52 -5.29 7.14
CA ILE A 57 7.84 -5.67 7.66
C ILE A 57 8.18 -4.85 8.91
N SER A 58 7.98 -3.53 8.85
CA SER A 58 8.21 -2.64 9.99
C SER A 58 7.27 -2.92 11.17
N GLY A 59 6.07 -3.42 10.90
CA GLY A 59 5.09 -3.83 11.92
C GLY A 59 5.28 -5.26 12.43
N GLY A 60 6.30 -5.99 11.97
CA GLY A 60 6.52 -7.40 12.29
C GLY A 60 5.47 -8.35 11.69
N LEU A 61 4.69 -7.86 10.72
CA LEU A 61 3.69 -8.63 10.00
C LEU A 61 4.29 -9.24 8.73
N PRO A 62 3.79 -10.41 8.29
CA PRO A 62 4.28 -11.05 7.09
C PRO A 62 3.98 -10.19 5.84
N PRO A 63 4.93 -10.11 4.88
CA PRO A 63 4.80 -9.31 3.66
C PRO A 63 3.57 -9.69 2.83
N LEU A 64 3.11 -8.76 1.99
CA LEU A 64 1.96 -8.98 1.09
C LEU A 64 2.28 -10.03 0.04
N ALA A 65 3.51 -10.00 -0.47
CA ALA A 65 4.00 -11.00 -1.39
C ALA A 65 4.41 -12.26 -0.60
N ARG A 66 3.51 -13.23 -0.49
CA ARG A 66 3.97 -14.62 -0.61
C ARG A 66 4.33 -14.84 -2.08
N HIS A 67 5.51 -14.38 -2.47
CA HIS A 67 6.17 -15.03 -3.59
C HIS A 67 6.44 -16.47 -3.10
N PRO A 68 5.94 -17.53 -3.77
CA PRO A 68 6.47 -18.86 -3.50
C PRO A 68 7.95 -18.76 -3.83
N ALA A 69 8.80 -18.84 -2.80
CA ALA A 69 10.22 -19.01 -3.03
C ALA A 69 10.40 -20.27 -3.91
N PRO A 70 11.24 -20.22 -4.96
CA PRO A 70 11.59 -21.40 -5.73
C PRO A 70 12.29 -22.46 -4.87
#